data_AF-A0A6L4ZBU1-F1
#
_entry.id   AF-A0A6L4ZBU1-F1
#
_cell.length_a   1.000
_cell.length_b   1.000
_cell.length_c   1.000
_cell.angle_alpha   90.00
_cell.angle_beta   90.00
_cell.angle_gamma   90.00
#
_symmetry.space_group_name_H-M   'P 1'
#
loop_
_entity.id
_entity.type
_entity.pdbx_description
1 polymer ?
#
loop_
_entity_poly.entity_id
_entity_poly.type
_entity_poly.pdbx_seq_one_letter_code
_entity_poly.pdbx_strand_id
1 'polypeptide(L)' 'MTTITITVNEKTAKGKKFVEFIKTLDFVKFNESPYNPGFVKEIQKSRASKGKVIKTEDLWK' A
#
# COMPACT_ATOMS: atom_id res chain seq x y z
N MET A 1 -20.12 16.42 3.26
CA MET A 1 -18.84 16.20 2.55
C MET A 1 -19.02 14.93 1.72
N THR A 2 -18.80 14.99 0.41
CA THR A 2 -19.02 13.83 -0.48
C THR A 2 -17.65 13.29 -0.88
N THR A 3 -17.44 11.98 -0.70
CA THR A 3 -16.15 11.33 -0.97
C THR A 3 -16.25 10.51 -2.25
N ILE A 4 -15.35 10.77 -3.20
CA ILE A 4 -15.22 10.00 -4.45
C ILE A 4 -13.94 9.18 -4.35
N THR A 5 -14.04 7.87 -4.59
CA THR A 5 -12.88 6.96 -4.62
C THR A 5 -12.50 6.68 -6.07
N ILE A 6 -11.24 6.91 -6.42
CA ILE A 6 -10.72 6.68 -7.78
C ILE A 6 -9.61 5.63 -7.69
N THR A 7 -9.76 4.53 -8.42
CA THR A 7 -8.72 3.48 -8.52
C THR A 7 -7.85 3.75 -9.73
N VAL A 8 -6.56 3.98 -9.53
CA VAL A 8 -5.60 4.28 -10.60
C VAL A 8 -4.45 3.29 -10.59
N ASN A 9 -4.04 2.82 -11.77
CA ASN A 9 -2.83 2.01 -11.89
C ASN A 9 -1.59 2.89 -12.09
N GLU A 10 -0.89 3.18 -10.99
CA GLU A 10 0.34 3.99 -10.98
C GLU A 10 1.51 3.39 -11.76
N LYS A 11 1.47 2.09 -12.09
CA LYS A 11 2.51 1.44 -12.89
C LYS A 11 2.51 1.87 -14.36
N THR A 12 1.45 2.54 -14.80
CA THR A 12 1.32 3.05 -16.17
C THR A 12 1.74 4.52 -16.25
N ALA A 13 2.32 4.94 -17.39
CA ALA A 13 2.74 6.33 -17.59
C ALA A 13 1.57 7.32 -17.43
N LYS A 14 0.36 6.95 -17.90
CA LYS A 14 -0.84 7.77 -17.74
C LYS A 14 -1.28 7.87 -16.28
N GLY A 15 -1.28 6.75 -15.55
CA GLY A 15 -1.63 6.72 -14.13
C GLY A 15 -0.69 7.57 -13.28
N LYS A 16 0.63 7.48 -13.53
CA LYS A 16 1.62 8.29 -12.83
C LYS A 16 1.42 9.78 -13.06
N LYS A 17 1.24 10.21 -14.32
CA LYS A 17 0.97 11.61 -14.67
C LYS A 17 -0.32 12.14 -14.04
N PHE A 18 -1.36 11.31 -13.97
CA PHE A 18 -2.62 11.70 -13.34
C PHE A 18 -2.47 11.92 -11.84
N VAL A 19 -1.75 11.04 -11.13
CA VAL A 19 -1.48 11.22 -9.69
C VAL A 19 -0.62 12.46 -9.44
N GLU A 20 0.40 12.70 -10.26
CA GLU A 20 1.23 13.91 -10.18
C GLU A 20 0.40 15.18 -10.41
N PHE A 21 -0.50 15.20 -11.39
CA PHE A 21 -1.41 16.32 -11.63
C PHE A 21 -2.36 16.57 -10.46
N ILE A 22 -2.95 15.53 -9.88
CA ILE A 22 -3.86 15.72 -8.73
C ILE A 22 -3.09 16.28 -7.52
N LYS A 23 -1.82 15.91 -7.34
CA LYS A 23 -0.97 16.45 -6.28
C LYS A 23 -0.70 17.94 -6.40
N THR A 24 -0.84 18.54 -7.59
CA THR A 24 -0.69 19.99 -7.78
C THR A 24 -1.98 20.78 -7.51
N LEU A 25 -3.09 20.10 -7.23
CA LEU A 25 -4.38 20.75 -6.98
C LEU A 25 -4.54 21.03 -5.48
N ASP A 26 -4.51 22.31 -5.10
CA ASP A 26 -4.57 22.75 -3.69
C ASP A 26 -5.87 22.39 -2.96
N PHE A 27 -6.92 22.01 -3.71
CA PHE A 27 -8.21 21.59 -3.16
C PHE A 27 -8.31 20.07 -2.91
N VAL A 28 -7.28 19.30 -3.26
CA VAL A 28 -7.27 17.84 -3.05
C VAL A 28 -6.48 17.50 -1.80
N LYS A 29 -7.14 16.84 -0.84
CA LYS A 29 -6.48 16.27 0.34
C LYS A 29 -6.11 14.82 0.09
N PHE A 30 -4.82 14.52 0.14
CA PHE A 30 -4.31 13.16 0.16
C PHE A 30 -4.25 12.70 1.60
N ASN A 31 -5.11 11.75 1.96
CA ASN A 31 -4.95 11.05 3.23
C ASN A 31 -3.86 9.99 3.04
N GLU A 32 -2.80 10.11 3.83
CA GLU A 32 -1.80 9.06 3.90
C GLU A 32 -2.43 7.78 4.46
N SER A 33 -1.88 6.64 4.05
CA SER A 33 -2.28 5.36 4.61
C SER A 33 -2.04 5.39 6.13
N PRO A 34 -3.03 5.00 6.95
CA PRO A 34 -2.85 4.93 8.40
C PRO A 34 -1.85 3.84 8.80
N TYR A 35 -1.51 2.94 7.88
CA TYR A 35 -0.59 1.83 8.11
C TYR A 35 0.86 2.23 7.83
N ASN A 36 1.75 1.80 8.73
CA ASN A 36 3.19 1.97 8.58
C ASN A 36 3.69 1.27 7.29
N PRO A 37 4.35 1.99 6.36
CA PRO A 37 4.81 1.43 5.09
C PRO A 37 5.78 0.26 5.23
N GLY A 38 6.62 0.26 6.27
CA GLY A 38 7.55 -0.84 6.55
C GLY A 38 6.81 -2.12 6.93
N PHE A 39 5.82 -2.01 7.81
CA PHE A 39 4.96 -3.13 8.19
C PHE A 39 4.19 -3.71 7.00
N VAL A 40 3.59 -2.85 6.17
CA VAL A 40 2.87 -3.29 4.96
C VAL A 40 3.81 -4.04 4.00
N LYS A 41 5.04 -3.56 3.81
CA LYS A 41 6.05 -4.25 2.98
C LYS A 41 6.39 -5.63 3.53
N GLU A 42 6.54 -5.77 4.85
CA GLU A 42 6.84 -7.05 5.49
C GLU A 42 5.70 -8.07 5.31
N ILE A 43 4.45 -7.63 5.49
CA ILE A 43 3.26 -8.46 5.23
C ILE A 43 3.20 -8.89 3.76
N GLN A 44 3.46 -7.99 2.82
CA GLN A 44 3.49 -8.32 1.39
C GLN A 44 4.58 -9.35 1.06
N LYS A 45 5.78 -9.22 1.66
CA LYS A 45 6.86 -10.20 1.53
C LYS A 45 6.46 -11.56 2.10
N SER A 46 5.85 -11.57 3.29
CA SER A 46 5.38 -12.80 3.93
C SER A 46 4.31 -13.50 3.09
N ARG A 47 3.35 -12.75 2.53
CA ARG A 47 2.32 -13.28 1.61
C ARG A 47 2.90 -13.90 0.33
N ALA A 48 3.99 -13.34 -0.19
CA ALA A 48 4.67 -13.87 -1.37
C ALA A 48 5.55 -15.10 -1.04
N SER A 49 5.86 -15.31 0.24
CA SER A 49 6.64 -16.46 0.71
C SER A 49 5.75 -17.70 0.82
N LYS A 50 6.31 -18.89 0.52
CA LYS A 50 5.61 -20.18 0.63
C LYS A 50 5.46 -20.68 2.07
N GLY A 51 5.71 -19.82 3.06
CA GLY A 51 5.75 -20.18 4.48
C GLY A 51 6.94 -21.08 4.81
N LYS A 52 7.27 -21.16 6.09
CA LYS A 52 8.20 -22.16 6.63
C LYS A 52 7.40 -23.02 7.59
N VAL A 53 7.46 -24.34 7.44
CA VAL A 53 6.83 -25.25 8.41
C VAL A 53 7.69 -25.21 9.66
N ILE A 54 7.13 -24.65 10.72
CA ILE A 54 7.76 -24.57 12.04
C ILE A 54 7.01 -25.52 12.95
N LYS A 55 7.74 -26.24 13.81
CA LYS A 55 7.12 -27.04 14.86
C LYS A 55 6.58 -26.10 15.94
N THR A 56 5.44 -26.46 16.52
CA THR A 56 4.77 -25.63 17.52
C THR A 56 5.66 -25.39 18.74
N GLU A 57 6.52 -26.35 19.08
CA GLU A 57 7.49 -26.25 20.18
C GLU A 57 8.55 -25.14 19.98
N ASP A 58 8.80 -24.72 18.74
CA ASP A 58 9.85 -23.76 18.39
C ASP A 58 9.30 -22.33 18.18
N LEU A 59 7.99 -22.10 18.42
CA LEU A 59 7.37 -20.78 18.23
C LEU A 59 7.80 -19.73 19.26
N TRP A 60 8.27 -20.17 20.43
CA TRP A 60 8.54 -19.31 21.59
C TRP A 60 9.97 -19.45 22.15
N LYS A 61 10.85 -20.17 21.45
CA LYS A 61 12.28 -20.22 21.74
C LYS A 61 13.02 -19.16 20.93
#